data_AF-X1MEY4-F1
#
_entry.id   AF-X1MEY4-F1
#
_cell.length_a   1.000
_cell.length_b   1.000
_cell.length_c   1.000
_cell.angle_alpha   90.00
_cell.angle_beta   90.00
_cell.angle_gamma   90.00
#
_symmetry.space_group_name_H-M   'P 1'
#
loop_
_entity.id
_entity.type
_entity.pdbx_description
1 polymer ?
#
loop_
_entity_poly.entity_id
_entity_poly.type
_entity_poly.pdbx_seq_one_letter_code
_entity_poly.pdbx_strand_id
1 'polypeptide(L)'
;MVTAAYLAPYARGEGLGKAFITRKGEGTIFWASLTVTFLGLVIFKFPFLYIMGVCLGITYLSTLYFKSRMGGITGDTLGALNEIIELTALFSIYSLSKAGVFLS
;
A
#
# COMPACT_ATOMS: atom_id res chain seq x y z
N MET A 1 -1.07 -1.78 -0.20
CA MET A 1 -1.91 -2.94 0.22
C MET A 1 -1.13 -4.24 0.47
N VAL A 2 -0.14 -4.63 -0.37
CA VAL A 2 0.59 -5.92 -0.20
C VAL A 2 1.24 -6.04 1.18
N THR A 3 1.89 -4.98 1.67
CA THR A 3 2.47 -4.93 3.02
C THR A 3 1.43 -5.13 4.12
N ALA A 4 0.24 -4.53 4.00
CA ALA A 4 -0.87 -4.72 4.95
C ALA A 4 -1.37 -6.18 4.98
N ALA A 5 -1.48 -6.82 3.81
CA ALA A 5 -1.86 -8.23 3.71
C ALA A 5 -0.85 -9.17 4.37
N TYR A 6 0.42 -8.77 4.45
CA TYR A 6 1.47 -9.52 5.14
C TYR A 6 1.56 -9.25 6.64
N LEU A 7 1.45 -7.99 7.06
CA LEU A 7 1.67 -7.55 8.44
C LEU A 7 0.51 -7.82 9.39
N ALA A 8 -0.72 -7.93 8.89
CA ALA A 8 -1.88 -8.14 9.74
C ALA A 8 -2.36 -9.61 9.78
N PRO A 9 -2.74 -10.13 10.95
CA PRO A 9 -3.51 -11.37 11.03
C PRO A 9 -4.89 -11.16 10.38
N TYR A 10 -5.35 -12.16 9.61
CA TYR A 10 -6.69 -12.14 9.02
C TYR A 10 -7.73 -12.32 10.12
N ALA A 11 -8.73 -11.43 10.20
CA ALA A 11 -9.68 -11.38 11.31
C ALA A 11 -10.72 -12.52 11.32
N ARG A 12 -10.97 -13.19 10.19
CA ARG A 12 -12.06 -14.16 10.01
C ARG A 12 -11.57 -15.54 9.55
N GLY A 13 -12.25 -16.61 9.96
CA GLY A 13 -11.91 -17.99 9.55
C GLY A 13 -12.06 -18.28 8.05
N GLU A 14 -12.94 -17.57 7.34
CA GLU A 14 -13.23 -17.74 5.90
C GLU A 14 -13.53 -16.39 5.19
N GLY A 15 -13.36 -16.35 3.86
CA GLY A 15 -13.64 -15.20 2.99
C GLY A 15 -12.60 -15.00 1.87
N LEU A 16 -12.95 -14.27 0.80
CA LEU A 16 -12.07 -14.01 -0.36
C LEU A 16 -10.72 -13.39 0.03
N GLY A 17 -10.68 -12.56 1.07
CA GLY A 17 -9.44 -11.98 1.62
C GLY A 17 -8.46 -13.04 2.15
N LYS A 18 -8.95 -14.23 2.54
CA LYS A 18 -8.12 -15.36 2.95
C LYS A 18 -7.23 -15.84 1.81
N ALA A 19 -7.67 -15.80 0.54
CA ALA A 19 -6.80 -16.17 -0.59
C ALA A 19 -5.57 -15.26 -0.70
N PHE A 20 -5.73 -13.95 -0.45
CA PHE A 20 -4.65 -12.96 -0.45
C PHE A 20 -3.70 -13.11 0.76
N ILE A 21 -4.19 -13.61 1.90
CA ILE A 21 -3.39 -13.79 3.12
C ILE A 21 -2.82 -15.21 3.26
N THR A 22 -3.44 -16.22 2.66
CA THR A 22 -3.05 -17.64 2.75
C THR A 22 -2.13 -18.06 1.60
N ARG A 23 -2.24 -17.46 0.40
CA ARG A 23 -1.23 -17.62 -0.69
C ARG A 23 -0.13 -16.57 -0.60
N LYS A 24 0.51 -16.46 0.57
CA LYS A 24 1.72 -15.65 0.75
C LYS A 24 2.90 -16.40 0.14
N GLY A 25 3.20 -16.19 -1.13
CA GLY A 25 4.47 -16.64 -1.69
C GLY A 25 5.60 -15.87 -1.03
N GLU A 26 6.57 -16.52 -0.41
CA GLU A 26 7.63 -15.86 0.38
C GLU A 26 8.38 -14.77 -0.42
N GLY A 27 8.44 -14.89 -1.75
CA GLY A 27 9.01 -13.88 -2.65
C GLY A 27 8.07 -12.75 -3.09
N THR A 28 6.77 -12.78 -2.81
CA THR A 28 5.81 -11.80 -3.35
C THR A 28 6.06 -10.39 -2.83
N ILE A 29 6.42 -10.21 -1.54
CA ILE A 29 6.81 -8.89 -1.03
C ILE A 29 8.05 -8.40 -1.77
N PHE A 30 9.07 -9.25 -1.89
CA PHE A 30 10.33 -8.89 -2.52
C PHE A 30 10.11 -8.42 -3.96
N TRP A 31 9.39 -9.19 -4.77
CA TRP A 31 9.10 -8.84 -6.16
C TRP A 31 8.18 -7.63 -6.30
N ALA A 32 7.19 -7.48 -5.42
CA ALA A 32 6.31 -6.31 -5.42
C ALA A 32 7.08 -5.04 -5.06
N SER A 33 7.90 -5.08 -4.00
CA SER A 33 8.77 -3.98 -3.60
C SER A 33 9.76 -3.62 -4.70
N LEU A 34 10.45 -4.61 -5.28
CA LEU A 34 11.40 -4.40 -6.37
C LEU A 34 10.74 -3.73 -7.58
N THR A 35 9.57 -4.23 -8.01
CA THR A 35 8.84 -3.69 -9.16
C THR A 35 8.38 -2.26 -8.91
N VAL A 36 7.78 -1.99 -7.74
CA VAL A 36 7.29 -0.65 -7.39
C VAL A 36 8.45 0.35 -7.27
N THR A 37 9.55 -0.05 -6.62
CA THR A 37 10.73 0.81 -6.48
C THR A 37 11.37 1.10 -7.84
N PHE A 38 11.54 0.07 -8.69
CA PHE A 38 12.13 0.24 -10.01
C PHE A 38 11.28 1.15 -10.91
N LEU A 39 10.00 0.84 -11.09
CA LEU A 39 9.10 1.66 -11.92
C LEU A 39 8.92 3.07 -11.35
N GLY A 40 8.82 3.18 -10.03
CA GLY A 40 8.69 4.46 -9.35
C GLY A 40 9.87 5.40 -9.59
N LEU A 41 11.09 4.89 -9.46
CA LEU A 41 12.30 5.68 -9.72
C LEU A 41 12.45 6.03 -11.20
N VAL A 42 12.08 5.14 -12.13
CA VAL A 42 12.14 5.40 -13.57
C VAL A 42 11.16 6.51 -13.98
N ILE A 43 9.93 6.48 -13.45
CA ILE A 43 8.87 7.41 -13.84
C ILE A 43 8.97 8.75 -13.09
N PHE A 44 9.20 8.69 -11.77
CA PHE A 44 9.06 9.84 -10.88
C PHE A 44 10.39 10.30 -10.25
N LYS A 45 11.54 9.68 -10.58
CA LYS A 45 12.87 10.01 -10.03
C LYS A 45 12.88 10.08 -8.49
N PHE A 46 13.59 11.05 -7.90
CA PHE A 46 13.65 11.25 -6.44
C PHE A 46 12.31 11.57 -5.76
N PRO A 47 11.38 12.36 -6.35
CA PRO A 47 10.05 12.60 -5.79
C PRO A 47 9.25 11.33 -5.47
N PHE A 48 9.54 10.22 -6.17
CA PHE A 48 8.98 8.90 -5.84
C PHE A 48 9.15 8.53 -4.36
N LEU A 49 10.30 8.83 -3.75
CA LEU A 49 10.59 8.44 -2.37
C LEU A 49 9.62 9.11 -1.38
N TYR A 50 9.23 10.36 -1.66
CA TYR A 50 8.22 11.06 -0.88
C TYR A 50 6.84 10.39 -1.02
N ILE A 51 6.40 10.14 -2.26
CA ILE A 51 5.11 9.48 -2.53
C ILE A 51 5.05 8.10 -1.86
N MET A 52 6.12 7.31 -2.02
CA MET A 52 6.24 6.00 -1.40
C MET A 52 6.19 6.07 0.13
N GLY A 53 6.89 7.04 0.73
CA GLY A 53 6.88 7.27 2.17
C GLY A 53 5.49 7.58 2.72
N VAL A 54 4.75 8.48 2.06
CA VAL A 54 3.37 8.84 2.46
C VAL A 54 2.44 7.63 2.33
N CYS A 55 2.49 6.90 1.21
CA CYS A 55 1.66 5.71 0.99
C CYS A 55 1.95 4.59 1.98
N LEU A 56 3.23 4.35 2.32
CA LEU A 56 3.61 3.36 3.35
C LEU A 56 3.14 3.78 4.73
N GLY A 57 3.27 5.06 5.08
CA GLY A 57 2.78 5.61 6.35
C GLY A 57 1.28 5.41 6.53
N ILE A 58 0.48 5.78 5.51
CA ILE A 58 -0.97 5.55 5.54
C ILE A 58 -1.30 4.06 5.61
N THR A 59 -0.61 3.23 4.82
CA THR A 59 -0.80 1.77 4.85
C THR A 59 -0.60 1.22 6.26
N TYR A 60 0.47 1.64 6.94
CA TYR A 60 0.79 1.20 8.30
C TYR A 60 -0.26 1.67 9.32
N LEU A 61 -0.63 2.95 9.29
CA LEU A 61 -1.62 3.52 10.21
C LEU A 61 -3.00 2.87 10.03
N SER A 62 -3.46 2.70 8.80
CA SER A 62 -4.72 2.01 8.52
C SER A 62 -4.68 0.55 8.93
N THR A 63 -3.55 -0.13 8.72
CA THR A 63 -3.36 -1.53 9.18
C THR A 63 -3.47 -1.64 10.69
N LEU A 64 -2.84 -0.74 11.44
CA LEU A 64 -2.95 -0.68 12.91
C LEU A 64 -4.38 -0.38 13.35
N TYR A 65 -5.04 0.56 12.69
CA TYR A 65 -6.42 0.93 12.97
C TYR A 65 -7.37 -0.27 12.78
N PHE A 66 -7.27 -0.98 11.64
CA PHE A 66 -8.08 -2.15 11.36
C PHE A 66 -7.79 -3.31 12.33
N LYS A 67 -6.51 -3.55 12.64
CA LYS A 67 -6.12 -4.54 13.65
C LYS A 67 -6.74 -4.23 15.02
N SER A 68 -6.69 -2.97 15.45
CA SER A 68 -7.20 -2.52 16.76
C SER A 68 -8.73 -2.54 16.84
N ARG A 69 -9.42 -2.09 15.78
CA ARG A 69 -10.88 -1.96 15.77
C ARG A 69 -11.64 -3.23 15.40
N MET A 70 -11.09 -4.06 14.52
CA MET A 70 -11.79 -5.21 13.94
C MET A 70 -11.14 -6.55 14.24
N GLY A 71 -10.07 -6.57 15.06
CA GLY A 71 -9.36 -7.80 15.43
C GLY A 71 -8.47 -8.36 14.30
N GLY A 72 -8.26 -7.61 13.22
CA GLY A 72 -7.44 -8.01 12.08
C GLY A 72 -7.90 -7.35 10.78
N ILE A 73 -7.45 -7.90 9.65
CA ILE A 73 -7.81 -7.43 8.31
C ILE A 73 -8.78 -8.41 7.62
N THR A 74 -9.73 -7.90 6.85
CA THR A 74 -10.65 -8.63 5.94
C THR A 74 -10.46 -8.21 4.48
N GLY A 75 -11.09 -8.91 3.53
CA GLY A 75 -11.09 -8.52 2.11
C GLY A 75 -11.60 -7.09 1.87
N ASP A 76 -12.71 -6.71 2.50
CA ASP A 76 -13.29 -5.36 2.37
C ASP A 76 -12.35 -4.27 2.89
N THR A 77 -11.66 -4.54 4.00
CA THR A 77 -10.69 -3.59 4.56
C THR A 77 -9.42 -3.48 3.71
N LEU A 78 -9.01 -4.55 3.02
CA LEU A 78 -7.92 -4.49 2.04
C LEU A 78 -8.34 -3.70 0.80
N GLY A 79 -9.56 -3.89 0.32
CA GLY A 79 -10.12 -3.12 -0.79
C GLY A 79 -10.21 -1.64 -0.45
N ALA A 80 -10.81 -1.29 0.69
CA ALA A 80 -10.87 0.09 1.17
C ALA A 80 -9.47 0.70 1.36
N LEU A 81 -8.51 -0.08 1.88
CA LEU A 81 -7.13 0.36 2.00
C LEU A 81 -6.47 0.60 0.64
N ASN A 82 -6.78 -0.21 -0.37
CA ASN A 82 -6.28 0.00 -1.72
C ASN A 82 -6.77 1.32 -2.30
N GLU A 83 -8.08 1.59 -2.23
CA GLU A 83 -8.68 2.86 -2.68
C GLU A 83 -8.05 4.07 -1.97
N ILE A 84 -7.86 3.99 -0.64
CA ILE A 84 -7.21 5.06 0.13
C ILE A 84 -5.77 5.31 -0.36
N ILE A 85 -5.01 4.24 -0.64
CA ILE A 85 -3.62 4.35 -1.12
C ILE A 85 -3.59 4.93 -2.54
N GLU A 86 -4.50 4.53 -3.43
CA GLU A 86 -4.59 5.06 -4.79
C GLU A 86 -4.92 6.55 -4.78
N LEU A 87 -5.91 6.98 -3.98
CA LEU A 87 -6.24 8.39 -3.80
C LEU A 87 -5.06 9.18 -3.22
N THR A 88 -4.37 8.62 -2.22
CA THR A 88 -3.18 9.24 -1.62
C THR A 88 -2.06 9.43 -2.63
N ALA A 89 -1.77 8.40 -3.43
CA ALA A 89 -0.74 8.44 -4.45
C ALA A 89 -1.06 9.50 -5.52
N LEU A 90 -2.29 9.49 -6.05
CA LEU A 90 -2.75 10.46 -7.04
C LEU A 90 -2.71 11.89 -6.50
N PHE A 91 -3.16 12.10 -5.26
CA PHE A 91 -3.12 13.41 -4.62
C PHE A 91 -1.69 13.91 -4.39
N SER A 92 -0.76 13.02 -4.01
CA SER A 92 0.65 13.36 -3.84
C SER A 92 1.30 13.75 -5.17
N ILE A 93 1.03 12.98 -6.22
CA ILE A 93 1.51 13.26 -7.58
C ILE A 93 0.97 14.61 -8.07
N TYR A 94 -0.34 14.87 -7.91
CA TYR A 94 -0.96 16.13 -8.30
C TYR A 94 -0.35 17.32 -7.55
N SER A 95 -0.18 17.19 -6.23
CA SER A 95 0.40 18.23 -5.38
C SER A 95 1.85 18.54 -5.78
N LEU A 96 2.68 17.52 -6.02
CA LEU A 96 4.07 17.68 -6.45
C LEU A 96 4.18 18.25 -7.87
N SER A 97 3.29 17.83 -8.78
CA SER A 97 3.20 18.37 -10.14
C SER A 97 2.87 19.87 -10.13
N LYS A 98 1.88 20.27 -9.32
CA LYS A 98 1.52 21.68 -9.13
C LYS A 98 2.66 22.50 -8.53
N ALA A 99 3.48 21.89 -7.67
CA ALA A 99 4.68 22.51 -7.10
C ALA A 99 5.88 22.56 -8.07
N GLY A 100 5.72 22.08 -9.32
CA GLY A 100 6.77 22.12 -10.34
C GLY A 100 7.89 21.10 -10.13
N VAL A 101 7.73 20.15 -9.21
CA VAL A 101 8.80 19.23 -8.77
C VAL A 101 9.22 18.25 -9.88
N PHE A 102 8.35 17.99 -10.85
CA PHE A 102 8.65 17.10 -11.99
C PHE A 102 9.16 17.82 -13.24
N LEU A 103 9.17 19.16 -13.25
CA LEU A 103 9.58 19.98 -14.41
C LEU A 103 11.04 20.45 -14.32
N SER A 104 11.84 19.90 -13.38
CA SER A 104 13.29 20.10 -13.27
C SER A 104 14.10 18.90 -13.76
#